data_AF-G2I0W3-F1
#
_entry.id   AF-G2I0W3-F1
#
_cell.length_a   1.000
_cell.length_b   1.000
_cell.length_c   1.000
_cell.angle_alpha   90.00
_cell.angle_beta   90.00
_cell.angle_gamma   90.00
#
_symmetry.space_group_name_H-M   'P 1'
#
loop_
_entity.id
_entity.type
_entity.pdbx_description
1 polymer ?
#
loop_
_entity_poly.entity_id
_entity_poly.type
_entity_poly.pdbx_seq_one_letter_code
_entity_poly.pdbx_strand_id
1 'polypeptide(L)' 'MLFSRLTDEDAKQARIYQANARNLDRYSRQQAEMGYDRAARACARDADACRERLEALLMTAMQTAYVPFRGKVS' A
#
# COMPACT_ATOMS: atom_id res chain seq x y z
N MET A 1 14.33 -3.69 4.37
CA MET A 1 13.09 -3.39 3.61
C MET A 1 12.23 -2.44 4.44
N LEU A 2 11.46 -1.51 3.85
CA LEU A 2 10.63 -0.56 4.62
C LEU A 2 9.58 -1.24 5.52
N PHE A 3 9.06 -2.40 5.09
CA PHE A 3 8.14 -3.22 5.89
C PHE A 3 8.70 -3.65 7.25
N SER A 4 10.02 -3.86 7.38
CA SER A 4 10.62 -4.29 8.65
C SER A 4 10.76 -3.16 9.68
N ARG A 5 10.36 -1.94 9.32
CA ARG A 5 10.37 -0.75 10.20
C ARG A 5 8.97 -0.36 10.65
N LEU A 6 7.94 -1.05 10.15
CA LEU A 6 6.57 -0.87 10.57
C LEU A 6 6.32 -1.59 11.89
N THR A 7 5.30 -1.14 12.63
CA THR A 7 4.71 -1.96 13.69
C THR A 7 4.15 -3.25 13.07
N ASP A 8 3.99 -4.31 13.87
CA ASP A 8 3.43 -5.57 13.35
C ASP A 8 2.03 -5.38 12.75
N GLU A 9 1.22 -4.50 13.33
CA GLU A 9 -0.11 -4.17 12.82
C GLU A 9 -0.01 -3.40 11.49
N ASP A 10 0.82 -2.37 11.40
CA ASP A 10 1.01 -1.62 10.14
C ASP A 10 1.60 -2.52 9.05
N ALA A 11 2.51 -3.42 9.39
CA ALA A 11 3.09 -4.39 8.46
C ALA A 11 2.03 -5.36 7.93
N LYS A 12 1.09 -5.79 8.79
CA LYS A 12 -0.05 -6.62 8.39
C LYS A 12 -0.98 -5.85 7.46
N GLN A 13 -1.35 -4.62 7.79
CA GLN A 13 -2.18 -3.76 6.95
C GLN A 13 -1.53 -3.49 5.59
N ALA A 14 -0.24 -3.15 5.57
CA ALA A 14 0.52 -2.91 4.35
C ALA A 14 0.54 -4.15 3.43
N ARG A 15 0.69 -5.36 3.99
CA ARG A 15 0.60 -6.60 3.21
C ARG A 15 -0.78 -6.83 2.62
N ILE A 16 -1.84 -6.52 3.38
CA ILE A 16 -3.23 -6.61 2.91
C ILE A 16 -3.46 -5.64 1.74
N TYR A 17 -3.06 -4.38 1.87
CA TYR A 17 -3.17 -3.40 0.77
C TYR A 17 -2.37 -3.82 -0.47
N GLN A 18 -1.15 -4.33 -0.29
CA GLN A 18 -0.34 -4.84 -1.39
C GLN A 18 -1.00 -6.03 -2.11
N ALA A 19 -1.56 -6.98 -1.35
CA ALA A 19 -2.25 -8.14 -1.91
C ALA A 19 -3.53 -7.73 -2.66
N ASN A 20 -4.32 -6.83 -2.07
CA ASN A 20 -5.55 -6.33 -2.68
C ASN A 20 -5.29 -5.57 -3.97
N ALA A 21 -4.28 -4.69 -4.01
CA ALA A 21 -3.89 -3.98 -5.23
C ALA A 21 -3.57 -4.96 -6.37
N ARG A 22 -2.78 -6.01 -6.09
CA ARG A 22 -2.42 -7.05 -7.08
C ARG A 22 -3.65 -7.83 -7.58
N ASN A 23 -4.55 -8.18 -6.68
CA ASN A 23 -5.78 -8.89 -7.02
C ASN A 23 -6.70 -8.03 -7.90
N LEU A 24 -6.88 -6.76 -7.52
CA LEU A 24 -7.68 -5.80 -8.27
C LEU A 24 -7.11 -5.51 -9.66
N ASP A 25 -5.79 -5.41 -9.81
CA ASP A 25 -5.15 -5.33 -11.14
C ASP A 25 -5.47 -6.55 -12.01
N ARG A 26 -5.39 -7.75 -11.41
CA ARG A 26 -5.70 -8.99 -12.13
C ARG A 26 -7.15 -9.01 -12.57
N TYR A 27 -8.07 -8.64 -11.68
CA TYR A 27 -9.49 -8.56 -12.02
C TYR A 27 -9.76 -7.47 -13.05
N SER A 28 -9.12 -6.31 -12.96
CA SER A 28 -9.23 -5.24 -13.96
C SER A 28 -8.89 -5.74 -15.35
N ARG A 29 -7.77 -6.46 -15.50
CA ARG A 29 -7.37 -7.06 -16.78
C ARG A 29 -8.39 -8.08 -17.29
N GLN A 30 -8.83 -8.98 -16.42
CA GLN A 30 -9.84 -9.98 -16.77
C GLN A 30 -11.17 -9.34 -17.21
N GLN A 31 -11.63 -8.30 -16.51
CA GLN A 31 -12.86 -7.58 -16.87
C GLN A 31 -12.71 -6.86 -18.22
N ALA A 32 -11.54 -6.27 -18.49
CA ALA A 32 -11.26 -5.62 -19.78
C ALA A 32 -11.24 -6.62 -20.94
N GLU A 33 -10.62 -7.79 -20.75
CA GLU A 33 -10.60 -8.88 -21.73
C GLU A 33 -12.01 -9.39 -22.07
N MET A 34 -12.94 -9.32 -21.10
CA MET A 34 -14.35 -9.68 -21.28
C MET A 34 -15.21 -8.54 -21.85
N GLY A 35 -14.63 -7.36 -22.12
CA GLY A 35 -15.35 -6.18 -22.62
C GLY A 35 -16.13 -5.40 -21.55
N TYR A 36 -15.93 -5.69 -20.26
CA TYR A 36 -16.58 -5.00 -19.15
C TYR A 36 -15.78 -3.75 -18.71
N ASP A 37 -15.65 -2.78 -19.62
CA ASP A 37 -14.82 -1.59 -19.44
C ASP A 37 -15.10 -0.79 -18.16
N ARG A 38 -16.38 -0.66 -17.77
CA ARG A 38 -16.76 0.06 -16.55
C ARG A 38 -16.25 -0.67 -15.30
N ALA A 39 -16.36 -1.99 -15.27
CA ALA A 39 -15.90 -2.81 -14.15
C ALA A 39 -14.36 -2.81 -14.08
N ALA A 40 -13.69 -2.93 -15.23
CA ALA A 40 -12.23 -2.82 -15.31
C ALA A 40 -11.72 -1.50 -14.72
N ARG A 41 -12.30 -0.36 -15.13
CA ARG A 41 -11.96 0.96 -14.57
C ARG A 41 -12.27 1.10 -13.08
N ALA A 42 -13.32 0.44 -12.58
CA ALA A 42 -13.60 0.43 -11.14
C ALA A 42 -12.49 -0.33 -10.38
N CYS A 43 -12.15 -1.54 -10.82
CA CYS A 43 -11.08 -2.33 -10.23
C CYS A 43 -9.72 -1.61 -10.27
N ALA A 44 -9.38 -0.96 -11.38
CA ALA A 44 -8.15 -0.18 -11.48
C ALA A 44 -8.09 0.96 -10.46
N ARG A 45 -9.18 1.73 -10.30
CA ARG A 45 -9.26 2.81 -9.31
C ARG A 45 -9.15 2.30 -7.87
N ASP A 46 -9.79 1.18 -7.56
CA ASP A 46 -9.69 0.58 -6.23
C ASP A 46 -8.27 0.04 -5.96
N ALA A 47 -7.57 -0.45 -7.00
CA ALA A 47 -6.17 -0.86 -6.90
C ALA A 47 -5.26 0.35 -6.58
N ASP A 48 -5.49 1.49 -7.25
CA ASP A 48 -4.76 2.74 -6.98
C ASP A 48 -4.99 3.21 -5.54
N ALA A 49 -6.24 3.21 -5.06
CA ALA A 49 -6.55 3.55 -3.67
C ALA A 49 -5.82 2.64 -2.66
N CYS A 50 -5.67 1.35 -2.97
CA CYS A 50 -4.87 0.45 -2.13
C CYS A 50 -3.38 0.82 -2.15
N ARG A 51 -2.84 1.23 -3.30
CA ARG A 51 -1.44 1.69 -3.43
C ARG A 51 -1.19 2.98 -2.67
N GLU A 52 -2.09 3.95 -2.75
CA GLU A 52 -1.99 5.22 -2.00
C GLU A 52 -1.97 4.97 -0.49
N ARG A 53 -2.84 4.09 0.02
CA ARG A 53 -2.84 3.71 1.45
C ARG A 53 -1.58 2.97 1.87
N LEU A 54 -1.07 2.09 1.01
CA LEU A 54 0.21 1.40 1.24
C LEU A 54 1.36 2.41 1.29
N GLU A 55 1.41 3.35 0.35
CA GLU A 55 2.43 4.40 0.31
C GLU A 55 2.39 5.25 1.58
N ALA A 56 1.20 5.67 2.04
CA ALA A 56 1.04 6.40 3.29
C ALA A 56 1.64 5.64 4.48
N LEU A 57 1.38 4.33 4.61
CA LEU A 57 1.97 3.49 5.67
C LEU A 57 3.50 3.37 5.53
N LEU A 58 4.04 3.24 4.32
CA LEU A 58 5.48 3.14 4.14
C LEU A 58 6.18 4.48 4.42
N MET A 59 5.52 5.60 4.12
CA MET A 59 6.03 6.94 4.41
C MET A 59 6.08 7.25 5.90
N THR A 60 5.13 6.76 6.71
CA THR A 60 5.25 6.89 8.18
C THR A 60 6.50 6.16 8.69
N ALA A 61 6.77 4.94 8.22
CA ALA A 61 8.00 4.21 8.55
C ALA A 61 9.29 4.94 8.12
N MET A 62 9.26 5.70 7.03
CA MET A 62 10.39 6.54 6.63
C MET A 62 10.60 7.72 7.59
N GLN A 63 9.52 8.37 8.03
CA GLN A 63 9.59 9.51 8.94
C GLN A 63 10.06 9.10 10.35
N THR A 64 9.60 7.96 10.87
CA THR A 64 10.06 7.45 12.18
C THR A 64 11.55 7.15 12.20
N ALA A 65 12.13 6.71 11.07
CA ALA A 65 13.55 6.44 10.95
C ALA A 65 14.41 7.73 10.88
N TYR A 66 13.82 8.89 10.59
CA TYR A 66 14.54 10.15 10.43
C TYR A 66 14.52 11.05 11.67
N VAL A 67 13.89 10.65 12.78
CA VAL A 67 13.99 11.42 14.03
C VAL A 67 15.43 11.27 14.55
N PRO A 68 16.28 12.31 14.48
CA PRO A 68 17.61 12.23 15.06
C PRO A 68 17.39 12.19 16.57
N PHE A 69 17.89 11.14 17.21
CA PHE A 69 17.93 11.05 18.65
C PHE A 69 18.75 12.23 19.18
N ARG A 70 18.10 13.36 19.51
CA ARG A 70 18.72 14.43 20.31
C ARG A 70 18.74 13.94 21.75
N GLY A 71 19.61 12.96 22.01
CA GLY A 71 19.99 12.63 23.37
C GLY A 71 20.52 13.89 24.03
N LYS A 72 19.78 14.43 25.01
CA LYS A 72 20.44 15.21 26.05
C LYS A 72 21.20 14.19 26.89
N VAL A 73 22.51 14.13 26.68
CA VAL A 73 23.42 13.60 27.67
C VAL A 73 23.44 14.63 28.81
N SER A 74 22.73 14.35 29.90
CA SER A 74 23.10 14.69 31.27
C SER A 74 22.10 14.12 32.26
#